data_AF-A0A9W7YDY4-F1
#
_entry.id   AF-A0A9W7YDY4-F1
#
_cell.length_a   1.000
_cell.length_b   1.000
_cell.length_c   1.000
_cell.angle_alpha   90.00
_cell.angle_beta   90.00
_cell.angle_gamma   90.00
#
_symmetry.space_group_name_H-M   'P 1'
#
loop_
_entity.id
_entity.type
_entity.pdbx_description
1 polymer ?
#
loop_
_entity_poly.entity_id
_entity_poly.type
_entity_poly.pdbx_seq_one_letter_code
_entity_poly.pdbx_strand_id
1 'polypeptide(L)'
;MSNSDQPLGAKRRASQNDTSRNTLDTKHARLEPEMRTPIARLGIHPLSKYRQACPQFKEPREIFSFSYDETRQMRMDNHQLKYYYPPRIDPMPSLFAGFEQQICRDSTKNEHIDGLLNALAYVRTKNEAAEPNDTRADFVMYRGMLTRIFVTPFSLRDAWSMNIARVGATIYVEDNVTDEMIADRSGSSEQHRRLMYSGYKFET
;
A
#
# COMPACT_ATOMS: atom_id res chain seq x y z
N MET A 1 -18.47 39.88 59.64
CA MET A 1 -18.15 41.32 59.66
C MET A 1 -16.82 41.47 58.94
N SER A 2 -16.85 41.53 57.60
CA SER A 2 -16.84 42.75 56.76
C SER A 2 -15.45 43.40 56.75
N ASN A 3 -14.67 43.15 55.69
CA ASN A 3 -14.40 44.03 54.54
C ASN A 3 -13.37 45.12 54.89
N SER A 4 -12.13 45.05 54.41
CA SER A 4 -11.62 45.41 53.06
C SER A 4 -10.97 46.79 53.09
N ASP A 5 -9.70 46.88 52.64
CA ASP A 5 -9.15 47.90 51.73
C ASP A 5 -7.67 48.17 51.97
N GLN A 6 -6.86 48.06 50.91
CA GLN A 6 -5.60 48.78 50.70
C GLN A 6 -5.16 48.67 49.20
N PRO A 7 -4.31 49.59 48.68
CA PRO A 7 -4.67 50.38 47.50
C PRO A 7 -3.66 50.39 46.32
N LEU A 8 -4.05 51.10 45.25
CA LEU A 8 -3.29 51.91 44.27
C LEU A 8 -1.90 51.50 43.75
N GLY A 9 -1.70 51.62 42.44
CA GLY A 9 -0.40 52.07 41.88
C GLY A 9 -0.12 51.68 40.43
N ALA A 10 -0.14 52.66 39.52
CA ALA A 10 0.00 52.50 38.09
C ALA A 10 1.45 52.53 37.56
N LYS A 11 1.68 51.74 36.49
CA LYS A 11 2.52 51.94 35.28
C LYS A 11 3.93 52.56 35.40
N ARG A 12 4.92 51.88 34.81
CA ARG A 12 5.86 52.46 33.80
C ARG A 12 6.54 51.39 32.92
N ARG A 13 6.72 51.76 31.65
CA ARG A 13 7.26 51.00 30.50
C ARG A 13 8.80 50.92 30.51
N ALA A 14 9.35 49.88 29.88
CA ALA A 14 10.21 49.92 28.67
C ALA A 14 11.43 48.97 28.68
N SER A 15 11.42 48.06 27.69
CA SER A 15 12.51 47.78 26.72
C SER A 15 13.49 46.62 26.94
N GLN A 16 13.28 45.58 26.11
CA GLN A 16 14.21 44.84 25.22
C GLN A 16 15.53 44.23 25.74
N ASN A 17 15.63 42.90 25.62
CA ASN A 17 16.57 42.13 24.76
C ASN A 17 16.40 40.64 25.12
N ASP A 18 15.72 39.84 24.30
CA ASP A 18 16.25 39.08 23.15
C ASP A 18 17.44 38.17 23.48
N THR A 19 17.17 36.87 23.68
CA THR A 19 18.06 35.78 23.25
C THR A 19 17.24 34.50 23.06
N SER A 20 16.74 34.34 21.84
CA SER A 20 16.60 33.10 21.07
C SER A 20 17.06 31.78 21.74
N ARG A 21 16.12 30.84 21.93
CA ARG A 21 16.33 29.41 21.66
C ARG A 21 15.10 28.82 20.99
N ASN A 22 15.21 28.75 19.67
CA ASN A 22 14.26 28.15 18.75
C ASN A 22 14.46 26.64 18.76
N THR A 23 13.58 25.89 19.42
CA THR A 23 13.44 24.44 19.20
C THR A 23 12.20 24.23 18.36
N LEU A 24 12.43 24.03 17.06
CA LEU A 24 11.48 23.49 16.10
C LEU A 24 11.20 22.04 16.49
N ASP A 25 10.28 21.84 17.42
CA ASP A 25 9.65 20.55 17.66
C ASP A 25 8.41 20.50 16.76
N THR A 26 8.64 20.27 15.46
CA THR A 26 7.57 19.97 14.50
C THR A 26 7.07 18.57 14.82
N LYS A 27 6.27 18.47 15.89
CA LYS A 27 5.40 17.34 16.12
C LYS A 27 4.50 17.25 14.90
N HIS A 28 4.75 16.26 14.04
CA HIS A 28 3.75 15.77 13.10
C HIS A 28 2.56 15.34 13.95
N ALA A 29 1.64 16.27 14.16
CA ALA A 29 0.37 16.01 14.80
C ALA A 29 -0.33 14.96 13.93
N ARG A 30 -0.44 13.76 14.48
CA ARG A 30 -1.27 12.67 14.00
C ARG A 30 -2.67 13.25 13.76
N LEU A 31 -2.98 13.52 12.49
CA LEU A 31 -4.35 13.76 12.08
C LEU A 31 -5.04 12.40 12.20
N GLU A 32 -5.72 12.19 13.33
CA GLU A 32 -6.76 11.16 13.41
C GLU A 32 -7.63 11.29 12.14
N PRO A 33 -7.95 10.20 11.45
CA PRO A 33 -8.76 10.29 10.24
C PRO A 33 -10.15 10.77 10.67
N GLU A 34 -10.39 12.08 10.58
CA GLU A 34 -11.75 12.61 10.61
C GLU A 34 -12.53 11.77 9.60
N MET A 35 -13.59 11.10 10.07
CA MET A 35 -14.49 10.35 9.20
C MET A 35 -15.12 11.34 8.23
N ARG A 36 -14.45 11.58 7.10
CA ARG A 36 -14.91 12.47 6.06
C ARG A 36 -16.24 11.89 5.56
N THR A 37 -17.28 12.70 5.63
CA THR A 37 -18.57 12.35 5.04
C THR A 37 -18.36 11.89 3.60
N PRO A 38 -18.85 10.72 3.19
CA PRO A 38 -18.62 10.20 1.85
C PRO A 38 -19.21 11.17 0.82
N ILE A 39 -18.38 11.64 -0.11
CA ILE A 39 -18.76 12.59 -1.16
C ILE A 39 -19.69 11.91 -2.19
N ALA A 40 -19.52 10.61 -2.39
CA ALA A 40 -20.35 9.80 -3.26
C ALA A 40 -20.47 8.37 -2.69
N ARG A 41 -21.57 7.69 -3.04
CA ARG A 41 -21.80 6.28 -2.72
C ARG A 41 -22.23 5.55 -3.98
N LEU A 42 -21.50 4.51 -4.33
CA LEU A 42 -21.90 3.56 -5.36
C LEU A 42 -22.51 2.34 -4.67
N GLY A 43 -23.84 2.22 -4.69
CA GLY A 43 -24.47 0.99 -4.20
C GLY A 43 -24.06 -0.18 -5.09
N ILE A 44 -23.72 -1.34 -4.53
CA ILE A 44 -23.31 -2.54 -5.29
C ILE A 44 -24.45 -3.56 -5.41
N HIS A 45 -25.38 -3.58 -4.46
CA HIS A 45 -26.57 -4.43 -4.54
C HIS A 45 -27.80 -3.65 -5.04
N PRO A 46 -28.82 -4.33 -5.61
CA PRO A 46 -28.83 -5.74 -5.99
C PRO A 46 -27.93 -6.02 -7.20
N LEU A 47 -27.36 -7.23 -7.30
CA LEU A 47 -26.43 -7.60 -8.39
C LEU A 47 -27.11 -7.61 -9.77
N SER A 48 -28.44 -7.70 -9.81
CA SER A 48 -29.22 -7.67 -11.05
C SER A 48 -28.94 -6.44 -11.92
N LYS A 49 -28.58 -5.29 -11.33
CA LYS A 49 -28.23 -4.07 -12.09
C LYS A 49 -26.96 -4.20 -12.94
N TYR A 50 -26.07 -5.13 -12.58
CA TYR A 50 -24.82 -5.40 -13.28
C TYR A 50 -24.90 -6.65 -14.17
N ARG A 51 -26.09 -7.25 -14.35
CA ARG A 51 -26.32 -8.32 -15.34
C ARG A 51 -26.40 -7.73 -16.75
N GLN A 52 -25.30 -7.16 -17.19
CA GLN A 52 -25.12 -6.61 -18.52
C GLN A 52 -24.18 -7.53 -19.33
N ALA A 53 -24.03 -7.25 -20.63
CA ALA A 53 -23.02 -7.91 -21.42
C ALA A 53 -21.63 -7.69 -20.81
N CYS A 54 -20.75 -8.69 -20.92
CA CYS A 54 -19.38 -8.57 -20.45
C CYS A 54 -18.72 -7.36 -21.15
N PRO A 55 -18.13 -6.40 -20.41
CA PRO A 55 -17.46 -5.27 -21.04
C PRO A 55 -16.25 -5.77 -21.83
N GLN A 56 -15.84 -4.99 -22.83
CA GLN A 56 -14.65 -5.31 -23.60
C GLN A 56 -13.40 -5.12 -22.74
N PHE A 57 -12.60 -6.18 -22.63
CA PHE A 57 -11.28 -6.13 -22.03
C PHE A 57 -10.23 -6.17 -23.14
N LYS A 58 -9.31 -5.20 -23.11
CA LYS A 58 -8.14 -5.23 -23.99
C LYS A 58 -7.20 -6.35 -23.54
N GLU A 59 -6.56 -7.00 -24.50
CA GLU A 59 -5.53 -8.00 -24.23
C GLU A 59 -4.37 -7.36 -23.44
N PRO A 60 -4.00 -7.91 -22.28
CA PRO A 60 -2.87 -7.42 -21.51
C PRO A 60 -1.57 -7.58 -22.30
N ARG A 61 -0.79 -6.51 -22.41
CA ARG A 61 0.55 -6.53 -22.99
C ARG A 61 1.58 -6.21 -21.93
N GLU A 62 2.61 -7.06 -21.84
CA GLU A 62 3.75 -6.77 -20.99
C GLU A 62 4.59 -5.64 -21.59
N ILE A 63 4.85 -4.61 -20.79
CA ILE A 63 5.71 -3.48 -21.16
C ILE A 63 7.09 -3.55 -20.53
N PHE A 64 7.19 -4.19 -19.36
CA PHE A 64 8.42 -4.30 -18.57
C PHE A 64 8.25 -5.26 -17.39
N SER A 65 9.37 -5.76 -16.87
CA SER A 65 9.46 -6.60 -15.67
C SER A 65 10.59 -6.15 -14.76
N PHE A 66 10.41 -6.28 -13.44
CA PHE A 66 11.46 -6.05 -12.45
C PHE A 66 11.43 -7.15 -11.38
N SER A 67 12.53 -7.30 -10.65
CA SER A 67 12.73 -8.36 -9.67
C SER A 67 13.14 -7.79 -8.31
N TYR A 68 12.82 -8.49 -7.23
CA TYR A 68 13.37 -8.23 -5.89
C TYR A 68 14.26 -9.39 -5.48
N ASP A 69 15.51 -9.12 -5.10
CA ASP A 69 16.41 -10.16 -4.60
C ASP A 69 16.09 -10.60 -3.17
N GLU A 70 16.86 -11.56 -2.66
CA GLU A 70 16.74 -12.11 -1.29
C GLU A 70 16.91 -11.06 -0.18
N THR A 71 17.54 -9.92 -0.50
CA THR A 71 17.72 -8.78 0.43
C THR A 71 16.68 -7.68 0.23
N ARG A 72 15.64 -7.95 -0.58
CA ARG A 72 14.57 -7.03 -0.96
C ARG A 72 15.06 -5.82 -1.77
N GLN A 73 16.18 -5.92 -2.47
CA GLN A 73 16.64 -4.87 -3.37
C GLN A 73 15.98 -5.02 -4.74
N MET A 74 15.48 -3.90 -5.27
CA MET A 74 14.83 -3.86 -6.56
C MET A 74 15.87 -3.85 -7.69
N ARG A 75 15.66 -4.72 -8.69
CA ARG A 75 16.49 -4.82 -9.89
C ARG A 75 15.62 -4.74 -11.13
N MET A 76 16.07 -3.96 -12.12
CA MET A 76 15.37 -3.68 -13.37
C MET A 76 15.60 -4.80 -14.41
N ASP A 77 15.34 -6.04 -13.99
CA ASP A 77 15.57 -7.27 -14.74
C ASP A 77 14.55 -8.37 -14.35
N ASN A 78 14.65 -9.54 -14.98
CA ASN A 78 13.78 -10.70 -14.74
C ASN A 78 14.52 -11.86 -14.04
N HIS A 79 15.59 -11.60 -13.29
CA HIS A 79 16.43 -12.67 -12.74
C HIS A 79 15.72 -13.57 -11.71
N GLN A 80 14.62 -13.10 -11.11
CA GLN A 80 13.78 -13.88 -10.20
C GLN A 80 12.68 -14.67 -10.93
N LEU A 81 12.61 -14.60 -12.26
CA LEU A 81 11.66 -15.37 -13.04
C LEU A 81 11.97 -16.86 -12.92
N LYS A 82 11.03 -17.62 -12.37
CA LYS A 82 11.10 -19.08 -12.28
C LYS A 82 10.44 -19.71 -13.49
N TYR A 83 10.95 -20.88 -13.87
CA TYR A 83 10.36 -21.70 -14.92
C TYR A 83 9.52 -22.79 -14.27
N TYR A 84 8.33 -23.01 -14.82
CA TYR A 84 7.51 -24.13 -14.42
C TYR A 84 8.27 -25.43 -14.68
N TYR A 85 8.42 -26.23 -13.63
CA TYR A 85 8.92 -27.59 -13.72
C TYR A 85 7.91 -28.52 -13.03
N PRO A 86 7.41 -29.56 -13.72
CA PRO A 86 6.35 -30.39 -13.18
C PRO A 86 6.80 -31.05 -11.86
N PRO A 87 6.00 -30.96 -10.78
CA PRO A 87 6.39 -31.52 -9.50
C PRO A 87 6.37 -33.05 -9.54
N ARG A 88 7.23 -33.68 -8.74
CA ARG A 88 7.13 -35.12 -8.45
C ARG A 88 6.06 -35.31 -7.39
N ILE A 89 4.99 -36.01 -7.76
CA ILE A 89 3.79 -36.18 -6.92
C ILE A 89 3.84 -37.49 -6.13
N ASP A 90 4.75 -38.41 -6.47
CA ASP A 90 4.87 -39.72 -5.83
C ASP A 90 6.31 -39.99 -5.33
N PRO A 91 6.55 -40.02 -4.01
CA PRO A 91 5.61 -39.60 -2.95
C PRO A 91 5.43 -38.08 -2.95
N MET A 92 4.28 -37.60 -2.48
CA MET A 92 4.01 -36.16 -2.39
C MET A 92 5.00 -35.51 -1.40
N PRO A 93 5.74 -34.46 -1.80
CA PRO A 93 6.62 -33.74 -0.88
C PRO A 93 5.82 -33.03 0.21
N SER A 94 6.38 -32.98 1.42
CA SER A 94 5.77 -32.25 2.53
C SER A 94 5.86 -30.74 2.31
N LEU A 95 4.69 -30.07 2.27
CA LEU A 95 4.59 -28.61 2.12
C LEU A 95 4.97 -27.82 3.38
N PHE A 96 5.21 -28.51 4.50
CA PHE A 96 5.64 -27.90 5.76
C PHE A 96 7.13 -28.13 6.04
N ALA A 97 7.82 -28.92 5.21
CA ALA A 97 9.24 -29.18 5.37
C ALA A 97 10.04 -27.88 5.19
N GLY A 98 10.74 -27.47 6.26
CA GLY A 98 11.55 -26.26 6.28
C GLY A 98 10.85 -25.01 6.79
N PHE A 99 9.64 -25.14 7.35
CA PHE A 99 8.88 -24.02 7.93
C PHE A 99 9.69 -23.21 8.96
N GLU A 100 10.48 -23.87 9.81
CA GLU A 100 11.29 -23.20 10.83
C GLU A 100 12.47 -22.40 10.26
N GLN A 101 12.91 -22.69 9.01
CA GLN A 101 13.98 -21.95 8.33
C GLN A 101 13.45 -20.92 7.33
N GLN A 102 12.15 -20.63 7.35
CA GLN A 102 11.55 -19.68 6.41
C GLN A 102 12.14 -18.27 6.57
N ILE A 103 12.43 -17.62 5.45
CA ILE A 103 12.77 -16.20 5.41
C ILE A 103 11.49 -15.45 5.05
N CYS A 104 10.96 -14.69 5.99
CA CYS A 104 9.76 -13.89 5.78
C CYS A 104 10.12 -12.48 5.34
N ARG A 105 9.33 -11.93 4.41
CA ARG A 105 9.35 -10.49 4.12
C ARG A 105 8.97 -9.72 5.38
N ASP A 106 9.70 -8.64 5.66
CA ASP A 106 9.35 -7.70 6.71
C ASP A 106 7.98 -7.04 6.41
N SER A 107 6.96 -7.43 7.17
CA SER A 107 5.59 -6.94 7.00
C SER A 107 5.35 -5.58 7.67
N THR A 108 6.32 -5.06 8.43
CA THR A 108 6.21 -3.76 9.10
C THR A 108 6.44 -2.59 8.16
N LYS A 109 7.11 -2.84 7.02
CA LYS A 109 7.41 -1.81 6.02
C LYS A 109 6.29 -1.75 4.99
N ASN A 110 5.72 -0.55 4.82
CA ASN A 110 4.84 -0.25 3.71
C ASN A 110 5.69 0.21 2.52
N GLU A 111 5.65 -0.56 1.42
CA GLU A 111 6.40 -0.26 0.19
C GLU A 111 5.58 0.56 -0.81
N HIS A 112 4.34 0.89 -0.47
CA HIS A 112 3.43 1.67 -1.30
C HIS A 112 3.40 1.13 -2.74
N ILE A 113 3.35 1.99 -3.74
CA ILE A 113 3.49 1.63 -5.16
C ILE A 113 4.90 1.95 -5.70
N ASP A 114 5.89 2.14 -4.83
CA ASP A 114 7.21 2.67 -5.18
C ASP A 114 7.93 1.81 -6.21
N GLY A 115 7.88 0.48 -6.06
CA GLY A 115 8.45 -0.45 -7.04
C GLY A 115 7.86 -0.27 -8.44
N LEU A 116 6.53 -0.11 -8.52
CA LEU A 116 5.84 0.14 -9.79
C LEU A 116 6.21 1.51 -10.38
N LEU A 117 6.33 2.55 -9.55
CA LEU A 117 6.72 3.89 -10.00
C LEU A 117 8.17 3.93 -10.49
N ASN A 118 9.08 3.29 -9.78
CA ASN A 118 10.49 3.19 -10.17
C ASN A 118 10.64 2.44 -11.50
N ALA A 119 9.91 1.34 -11.67
CA ALA A 119 9.89 0.59 -12.93
C ALA A 119 9.34 1.44 -14.08
N LEU A 120 8.22 2.15 -13.86
CA LEU A 120 7.63 3.02 -14.87
C LEU A 120 8.55 4.19 -15.25
N ALA A 121 9.22 4.80 -14.28
CA ALA A 121 10.20 5.85 -14.50
C ALA A 121 11.43 5.32 -15.28
N TYR A 122 11.90 4.12 -14.94
CA TYR A 122 12.98 3.47 -15.66
C TYR A 122 12.62 3.25 -17.14
N VAL A 123 11.45 2.66 -17.42
CA VAL A 123 11.01 2.42 -18.81
C VAL A 123 10.92 3.73 -19.61
N ARG A 124 10.36 4.79 -19.01
CA ARG A 124 10.20 6.10 -19.68
C ARG A 124 11.51 6.82 -19.97
N THR A 125 12.57 6.53 -19.22
CA THR A 125 13.85 7.26 -19.33
C THR A 125 14.95 6.47 -20.03
N LYS A 126 14.93 5.14 -19.93
CA LYS A 126 16.03 4.26 -20.36
C LYS A 126 15.66 3.33 -21.50
N ASN A 127 14.38 3.09 -21.76
CA ASN A 127 13.97 2.13 -22.78
C ASN A 127 13.70 2.85 -24.10
N GLU A 128 14.74 2.97 -24.95
CA GLU A 128 14.66 3.58 -26.29
C GLU A 128 13.65 2.86 -27.21
N ALA A 129 13.29 1.61 -26.90
CA ALA A 129 12.31 0.82 -27.65
C ALA A 129 10.86 1.03 -27.19
N ALA A 130 10.63 1.71 -26.05
CA ALA A 130 9.28 2.00 -25.58
C ALA A 130 8.82 3.33 -26.17
N GLU A 131 7.88 3.28 -27.12
CA GLU A 131 7.22 4.48 -27.61
C GLU A 131 6.59 5.25 -26.43
N PRO A 132 6.64 6.59 -26.39
CA PRO A 132 6.05 7.38 -25.30
C PRO A 132 4.59 7.03 -25.00
N ASN A 133 3.88 6.54 -26.02
CA ASN A 133 2.48 6.13 -25.93
C ASN A 133 2.28 4.80 -25.19
N ASP A 134 3.29 3.92 -25.16
CA ASP A 134 3.21 2.58 -24.56
C ASP A 134 3.16 2.62 -23.03
N THR A 135 3.72 3.67 -22.44
CA THR A 135 3.72 3.87 -20.98
C THR A 135 2.64 4.85 -20.52
N ARG A 136 1.79 5.32 -21.43
CA ARG A 136 0.67 6.21 -21.10
C ARG A 136 -0.47 5.38 -20.51
N ALA A 137 -0.86 5.72 -19.30
CA ALA A 137 -1.96 5.07 -18.60
C ALA A 137 -2.83 6.11 -17.87
N ASP A 138 -4.13 5.88 -17.88
CA ASP A 138 -5.08 6.67 -17.09
C ASP A 138 -5.06 6.24 -15.62
N PHE A 139 -4.77 4.96 -15.35
CA PHE A 139 -4.66 4.38 -14.02
C PHE A 139 -3.35 3.62 -13.84
N VAL A 140 -2.70 3.81 -12.68
CA VAL A 140 -1.49 3.08 -12.28
C VAL A 140 -1.71 2.51 -10.88
N MET A 141 -1.67 1.18 -10.75
CA MET A 141 -1.90 0.47 -9.50
C MET A 141 -1.34 -0.96 -9.57
N TYR A 142 -1.16 -1.61 -8.42
CA TYR A 142 -0.92 -3.06 -8.40
C TYR A 142 -2.18 -3.85 -8.75
N ARG A 143 -2.00 -5.00 -9.40
CA ARG A 143 -3.07 -5.96 -9.74
C ARG A 143 -4.00 -6.27 -8.56
N GLY A 144 -3.44 -6.42 -7.36
CA GLY A 144 -4.22 -6.77 -6.17
C GLY A 144 -5.35 -5.77 -5.86
N MET A 145 -5.15 -4.48 -6.16
CA MET A 145 -6.15 -3.44 -5.94
C MET A 145 -7.32 -3.62 -6.91
N LEU A 146 -7.01 -3.82 -8.18
CA LEU A 146 -8.02 -4.09 -9.20
C LEU A 146 -8.83 -5.36 -8.88
N THR A 147 -8.18 -6.42 -8.41
CA THR A 147 -8.86 -7.64 -7.95
C THR A 147 -9.87 -7.34 -6.83
N ARG A 148 -9.51 -6.54 -5.81
CA ARG A 148 -10.43 -6.17 -4.73
C ARG A 148 -11.68 -5.46 -5.26
N ILE A 149 -11.51 -4.54 -6.22
CA ILE A 149 -12.64 -3.86 -6.89
C ILE A 149 -13.53 -4.88 -7.60
N PHE A 150 -12.94 -5.78 -8.39
CA PHE A 150 -13.70 -6.80 -9.14
C PHE A 150 -14.52 -7.74 -8.24
N VAL A 151 -13.96 -8.15 -7.11
CA VAL A 151 -14.62 -9.11 -6.21
C VAL A 151 -15.49 -8.44 -5.16
N THR A 152 -15.52 -7.10 -5.07
CA THR A 152 -16.32 -6.35 -4.09
C THR A 152 -17.79 -6.77 -4.02
N PRO A 153 -18.50 -7.07 -5.13
CA PRO A 153 -19.89 -7.51 -5.06
C PRO A 153 -20.11 -8.87 -4.37
N PHE A 154 -19.03 -9.64 -4.17
CA PHE A 154 -19.06 -10.99 -3.61
C PHE A 154 -18.26 -11.12 -2.30
N SER A 155 -17.34 -10.20 -2.03
CA SER A 155 -16.54 -10.16 -0.80
C SER A 155 -17.30 -9.45 0.32
N LEU A 156 -18.09 -10.20 1.08
CA LEU A 156 -18.93 -9.66 2.17
C LEU A 156 -18.19 -9.53 3.50
N ARG A 157 -17.01 -10.15 3.63
CA ARG A 157 -16.28 -10.24 4.91
C ARG A 157 -15.11 -9.27 4.98
N ASP A 158 -14.49 -8.98 3.84
CA ASP A 158 -13.25 -8.22 3.80
C ASP A 158 -13.51 -6.82 3.26
N ALA A 159 -13.54 -5.85 4.18
CA ALA A 159 -13.53 -4.43 3.84
C ALA A 159 -12.13 -4.03 3.34
N TRP A 160 -12.08 -3.05 2.43
CA TRP A 160 -10.83 -2.52 1.90
C TRP A 160 -10.92 -1.01 1.73
N SER A 161 -9.76 -0.36 1.76
CA SER A 161 -9.60 1.08 1.54
C SER A 161 -8.38 1.30 0.65
N MET A 162 -8.41 2.32 -0.20
CA MET A 162 -7.34 2.66 -1.13
C MET A 162 -7.15 4.17 -1.16
N ASN A 163 -5.90 4.61 -1.25
CA ASN A 163 -5.59 6.02 -1.48
C ASN A 163 -5.51 6.28 -2.98
N ILE A 164 -6.05 7.42 -3.41
CA ILE A 164 -6.08 7.83 -4.81
C ILE A 164 -5.45 9.21 -4.93
N ALA A 165 -4.44 9.34 -5.80
CA ALA A 165 -3.81 10.61 -6.11
C ALA A 165 -3.82 10.82 -7.64
N ARG A 166 -4.26 12.01 -8.08
CA ARG A 166 -4.19 12.39 -9.49
C ARG A 166 -2.98 13.28 -9.73
N VAL A 167 -2.11 12.89 -10.64
CA VAL A 167 -0.97 13.69 -11.09
C VAL A 167 -1.07 13.88 -12.61
N GLY A 168 -1.39 15.10 -13.04
CA GLY A 168 -1.73 15.39 -14.43
C GLY A 168 -2.99 14.64 -14.89
N ALA A 169 -2.85 13.83 -15.94
CA ALA A 169 -3.93 12.99 -16.47
C ALA A 169 -4.01 11.59 -15.82
N THR A 170 -2.98 11.17 -15.08
CA THR A 170 -2.89 9.82 -14.54
C THR A 170 -3.36 9.77 -13.09
N ILE A 171 -4.12 8.73 -12.77
CA ILE A 171 -4.63 8.40 -11.44
C ILE A 171 -3.79 7.26 -10.87
N TYR A 172 -3.16 7.51 -9.73
CA TYR A 172 -2.37 6.53 -8.99
C TYR A 172 -3.23 6.00 -7.85
N VAL A 173 -3.27 4.68 -7.70
CA VAL A 173 -4.04 4.01 -6.66
C VAL A 173 -3.11 3.10 -5.87
N GLU A 174 -3.09 3.28 -4.56
CA GLU A 174 -2.35 2.44 -3.63
C GLU A 174 -3.27 1.86 -2.56
N ASP A 175 -2.83 0.78 -1.91
CA ASP A 175 -3.54 0.20 -0.79
C ASP A 175 -3.43 1.13 0.43
N ASN A 176 -4.54 1.37 1.12
CA ASN A 176 -4.51 2.10 2.38
C ASN A 176 -4.18 1.12 3.52
N VAL A 177 -2.89 0.93 3.76
CA VAL A 177 -2.39 0.05 4.83
C VAL A 177 -2.24 0.89 6.11
N THR A 178 -3.08 0.62 7.11
CA THR A 178 -2.99 1.28 8.42
C THR A 178 -2.03 0.55 9.35
N ASP A 179 -1.55 1.26 10.39
CA ASP A 179 -0.66 0.68 11.40
C ASP A 179 -1.35 -0.50 12.14
N GLU A 180 -2.66 -0.42 12.35
CA GLU A 180 -3.45 -1.51 12.94
C GLU A 180 -3.45 -2.74 12.03
N MET A 181 -3.61 -2.56 10.72
CA MET A 181 -3.52 -3.68 9.76
C MET A 181 -2.11 -4.31 9.74
N ILE A 182 -1.07 -3.51 9.93
CA ILE A 182 0.32 -4.00 10.04
C ILE A 182 0.48 -4.81 11.34
N ALA A 183 -0.05 -4.30 12.46
CA ALA A 183 -0.02 -4.97 13.76
C ALA A 183 -0.80 -6.29 13.73
N ASP A 184 -2.01 -6.32 13.16
CA ASP A 184 -2.84 -7.52 13.07
C ASP A 184 -2.16 -8.63 12.25
N ARG A 185 -1.46 -8.26 11.16
CA ARG A 185 -0.68 -9.22 10.35
C ARG A 185 0.40 -9.91 11.17
N SER A 186 1.02 -9.20 12.12
CA SER A 186 2.05 -9.75 13.01
C SER A 186 1.47 -10.74 14.05
N GLY A 187 0.18 -10.63 14.38
CA GLY A 187 -0.53 -11.50 15.32
C GLY A 187 -1.10 -12.79 14.72
N SER A 188 -0.72 -13.14 13.49
CA SER A 188 -1.22 -14.33 12.80
C SER A 188 -0.90 -15.62 13.56
N SER A 189 -1.88 -16.51 13.70
CA SER A 189 -1.67 -17.82 14.35
C SER A 189 -0.60 -18.65 13.63
N GLU A 190 0.07 -19.54 14.36
CA GLU A 190 1.09 -20.42 13.76
C GLU A 190 0.48 -21.27 12.62
N GLN A 191 -0.74 -21.76 12.79
CA GLN A 191 -1.45 -22.48 11.75
C GLN A 191 -1.64 -21.63 10.49
N HIS A 192 -2.02 -20.35 10.65
CA HIS A 192 -2.14 -19.43 9.52
C HIS A 192 -0.80 -19.23 8.80
N ARG A 193 0.29 -19.03 9.56
CA ARG A 193 1.64 -18.92 9.01
C ARG A 193 2.07 -20.19 8.25
N ARG A 194 1.79 -21.37 8.79
CA ARG A 194 2.10 -22.66 8.13
C ARG A 194 1.37 -22.79 6.80
N LEU A 195 0.11 -22.35 6.73
CA LEU A 195 -0.66 -22.34 5.49
C LEU A 195 -0.07 -21.34 4.48
N MET A 196 0.29 -20.13 4.90
CA MET A 196 0.97 -19.17 4.02
C MET A 196 2.30 -19.72 3.48
N TYR A 197 3.11 -20.33 4.34
CA TYR A 197 4.37 -20.97 3.95
C TYR A 197 4.15 -22.09 2.94
N SER A 198 3.13 -22.93 3.12
CA SER A 198 2.84 -24.05 2.21
C SER A 198 2.61 -23.60 0.76
N GLY A 199 2.08 -22.38 0.56
CA GLY A 199 1.95 -21.76 -0.76
C GLY A 199 3.32 -21.48 -1.40
N TYR A 200 4.21 -20.81 -0.67
CA TYR A 200 5.58 -20.57 -1.16
C TYR A 200 6.36 -21.87 -1.36
N LYS A 201 6.17 -22.86 -0.48
CA LYS A 201 6.83 -24.16 -0.58
C LYS A 201 6.35 -24.97 -1.78
N PHE A 202 5.11 -24.79 -2.21
CA PHE A 202 4.59 -25.39 -3.44
C PHE A 202 5.25 -24.82 -4.71
N GLU A 203 5.73 -23.57 -4.65
CA GLU A 203 6.44 -22.91 -5.76
C GLU A 203 7.95 -23.25 -5.85
N THR A 204 8.46 -24.14 -4.98
CA THR A 204 9.88 -24.51 -4.88
C THR A 204 10.09 -26.02 -4.86
#